data_AF-A0ABC9VPR0-F1
#
_entry.id   AF-A0ABC9VPR0-F1
#
_cell.length_a   1.000
_cell.length_b   1.000
_cell.length_c   1.000
_cell.angle_alpha   90.00
_cell.angle_beta   90.00
_cell.angle_gamma   90.00
#
_symmetry.space_group_name_H-M   'P 1'
#
loop_
_entity.id
_entity.type
_entity.pdbx_description
1 polymer ?
#
loop_
_entity_poly.entity_id
_entity_poly.type
_entity_poly.pdbx_seq_one_letter_code
_entity_poly.pdbx_strand_id
1 'polypeptide(L)'
;MIPHKLNGSTLVAFVPFMLAFCGGGASAPHVKNLDHPRSYSKVMLALAITAICFDLLGSMAIGMTVPKDQIQNSTGFVYTYGKLLTSIGLPGDLLQKIVGIMLACGIIGELGNWIAGPNQGMYEAAREGYMPKFFAKTTKHGVPIRIMILQSSIVTISALLITFTSGANADFAFNVSLAVTTAQCLMVYMIMLIAYIVLKRRHEDYHRMYYMSKNPNTSIAIAIFALIITVIAFFVTFVPA
;
A
#
# COMPACT_ATOMS: atom_id res chain seq x y z
N MET A 1 9.60 -23.03 3.15
CA MET A 1 10.03 -21.68 3.59
C MET A 1 9.08 -21.18 4.68
N ILE A 2 8.91 -21.96 5.76
CA ILE A 2 8.21 -21.52 6.97
C ILE A 2 9.31 -21.03 7.91
N PRO A 3 9.21 -19.83 8.52
CA PRO A 3 10.26 -19.35 9.41
C PRO A 3 10.42 -20.33 10.58
N HIS A 4 11.63 -20.87 10.76
CA HIS A 4 11.94 -21.79 11.86
C HIS A 4 11.88 -21.12 13.24
N LYS A 5 11.88 -19.78 13.30
CA LYS A 5 11.71 -18.97 14.51
C LYS A 5 10.94 -17.68 14.17
N LEU A 6 9.91 -17.36 14.96
CA LEU A 6 9.26 -16.04 14.94
C LEU A 6 10.13 -15.06 15.74
N ASN A 7 11.13 -14.47 15.09
CA ASN A 7 11.97 -13.42 15.67
C ASN A 7 11.50 -12.03 15.20
N GLY A 8 11.99 -10.95 15.83
CA GLY A 8 11.67 -9.57 15.46
C GLY A 8 11.87 -9.28 13.96
N SER A 9 12.97 -9.76 13.38
CA SER A 9 13.25 -9.62 11.94
C SER A 9 12.25 -10.35 11.03
N THR A 10 11.68 -11.47 11.48
CA THR A 10 10.60 -12.17 10.75
C THR A 10 9.30 -11.37 10.82
N LEU A 11 9.06 -10.69 11.94
CA LEU A 11 7.88 -9.85 12.14
C LEU A 11 7.93 -8.61 11.24
N VAL A 12 9.10 -7.99 11.11
CA VAL A 12 9.31 -6.81 10.24
C VAL A 12 9.20 -7.17 8.77
N ALA A 13 9.56 -8.40 8.38
CA ALA A 13 9.36 -8.89 7.02
C ALA A 13 7.86 -8.93 6.60
N PHE A 14 6.90 -8.83 7.52
CA PHE A 14 5.48 -8.71 7.19
C PHE A 14 5.05 -7.30 6.77
N VAL A 15 5.83 -6.26 7.08
CA VAL A 15 5.47 -4.85 6.81
C VAL A 15 5.20 -4.57 5.32
N PRO A 16 6.03 -5.06 4.37
CA PRO A 16 5.76 -4.88 2.94
C PRO A 16 4.50 -5.63 2.49
N PHE A 17 4.23 -6.82 3.04
CA PHE A 17 3.01 -7.58 2.73
C PHE A 17 1.76 -6.86 3.23
N MET A 18 1.82 -6.22 4.40
CA MET A 18 0.71 -5.39 4.89
C MET A 18 0.42 -4.22 3.95
N LEU A 19 1.48 -3.56 3.46
CA LEU A 19 1.34 -2.45 2.51
C LEU A 19 0.75 -2.91 1.18
N ALA A 20 1.11 -4.09 0.69
CA ALA A 20 0.63 -4.62 -0.59
C ALA A 20 -0.91 -4.73 -0.65
N PHE A 21 -1.57 -4.95 0.49
CA PHE A 21 -3.05 -4.98 0.58
C PHE A 21 -3.68 -3.65 1.00
N CYS A 22 -2.88 -2.63 1.31
CA CYS A 22 -3.37 -1.29 1.57
C CYS A 22 -3.78 -0.63 0.24
N GLY A 23 -5.06 -0.25 0.12
CA GLY A 23 -5.58 0.40 -1.09
C GLY A 23 -6.93 -0.15 -1.58
N GLY A 24 -7.32 -1.35 -1.14
CA GLY A 24 -8.61 -1.94 -1.52
C GLY A 24 -9.82 -1.03 -1.21
N GLY A 25 -9.72 -0.19 -0.18
CA GLY A 25 -10.77 0.78 0.20
C GLY A 25 -11.07 1.84 -0.86
N ALA A 26 -10.12 2.18 -1.74
CA ALA A 26 -10.34 3.14 -2.82
C ALA A 26 -11.33 2.61 -3.89
N SER A 27 -11.42 1.29 -4.04
CA SER A 27 -12.38 0.65 -4.94
C SER A 27 -13.79 0.58 -4.35
N ALA A 28 -13.94 0.65 -3.02
CA ALA A 28 -15.21 0.40 -2.33
C ALA A 28 -16.37 1.34 -2.72
N PRO A 29 -16.17 2.64 -3.01
CA PRO A 29 -17.25 3.49 -3.50
C PRO A 29 -17.86 3.02 -4.83
N HIS A 30 -17.08 2.32 -5.66
CA HIS A 30 -17.52 1.80 -6.95
C HIS A 30 -18.45 0.59 -6.84
N VAL A 31 -18.64 0.04 -5.63
CA VAL A 31 -19.64 -1.02 -5.38
C VAL A 31 -21.05 -0.59 -5.80
N LYS A 32 -21.35 0.71 -5.72
CA LYS A 32 -22.62 1.29 -6.16
C LYS A 32 -22.86 1.13 -7.66
N ASN A 33 -21.80 0.96 -8.45
CA ASN A 33 -21.84 0.84 -9.90
C ASN A 33 -21.80 -0.63 -10.37
N LEU A 34 -21.86 -1.61 -9.45
CA LEU A 34 -21.90 -3.03 -9.80
C LEU A 34 -23.34 -3.48 -10.03
N ASP A 35 -23.57 -4.25 -11.10
CA ASP A 35 -24.87 -4.90 -11.35
C ASP A 35 -25.29 -5.81 -10.19
N HIS A 36 -24.31 -6.48 -9.55
CA HIS A 36 -24.52 -7.36 -8.41
C HIS A 36 -23.61 -6.98 -7.23
N PRO A 37 -24.01 -6.01 -6.38
CA PRO A 37 -23.18 -5.52 -5.26
C PRO A 37 -22.77 -6.62 -4.27
N ARG A 38 -23.57 -7.69 -4.13
CA ARG A 38 -23.24 -8.84 -3.26
C ARG A 38 -22.05 -9.65 -3.76
N SER A 39 -21.73 -9.59 -5.05
CA SER A 39 -20.57 -10.27 -5.63
C SER A 39 -19.25 -9.59 -5.25
N TYR A 40 -19.29 -8.33 -4.76
CA TYR A 40 -18.10 -7.57 -4.41
C TYR A 40 -17.16 -8.33 -3.47
N SER A 41 -17.68 -8.99 -2.43
CA SER A 41 -16.84 -9.77 -1.50
C SER A 41 -16.11 -10.93 -2.17
N LYS A 42 -16.79 -11.61 -3.10
CA LYS A 42 -16.19 -12.73 -3.85
C LYS A 42 -15.11 -12.21 -4.79
N VAL A 43 -15.35 -11.08 -5.44
CA VAL A 43 -14.38 -10.41 -6.31
C VAL A 43 -13.17 -9.95 -5.50
N MET A 44 -13.38 -9.29 -4.35
CA MET A 44 -12.29 -8.86 -3.47
C MET A 44 -11.47 -10.05 -2.95
N LEU A 45 -12.11 -11.16 -2.57
CA LEU A 45 -11.41 -12.37 -2.15
C LEU A 45 -10.61 -12.99 -3.31
N ALA A 46 -11.20 -13.05 -4.51
CA ALA A 46 -10.50 -13.55 -5.70
C ALA A 46 -9.29 -12.67 -6.04
N LEU A 47 -9.42 -11.34 -6.01
CA LEU A 47 -8.32 -10.41 -6.22
C LEU A 47 -7.23 -10.59 -5.16
N ALA A 48 -7.59 -10.76 -3.89
CA ALA A 48 -6.63 -11.01 -2.83
C ALA A 48 -5.86 -12.32 -3.06
N ILE A 49 -6.55 -13.42 -3.40
CA ILE A 49 -5.91 -14.71 -3.72
C ILE A 49 -4.98 -14.56 -4.93
N THR A 50 -5.44 -13.91 -6.00
CA THR A 50 -4.62 -13.67 -7.19
C THR A 50 -3.37 -12.85 -6.87
N ALA A 51 -3.50 -11.78 -6.08
CA ALA A 51 -2.36 -10.97 -5.64
C ALA A 51 -1.36 -11.80 -4.82
N ILE A 52 -1.84 -12.56 -3.82
CA ILE A 52 -0.99 -13.46 -3.02
C ILE A 52 -0.24 -14.46 -3.92
N CYS A 53 -0.93 -15.06 -4.90
CA CYS A 53 -0.30 -16.01 -5.82
C CYS A 53 0.82 -15.35 -6.64
N PHE A 54 0.59 -14.19 -7.22
CA PHE A 54 1.62 -13.49 -8.01
C PHE A 54 2.79 -13.01 -7.15
N ASP A 55 2.52 -12.49 -5.95
CA ASP A 55 3.56 -12.05 -5.01
C ASP A 55 4.43 -13.22 -4.54
N LEU A 56 3.80 -14.37 -4.25
CA LEU A 56 4.53 -15.59 -3.88
C LEU A 56 5.37 -16.11 -5.05
N LEU A 57 4.85 -16.13 -6.27
CA LEU A 57 5.60 -16.57 -7.44
C LEU A 57 6.81 -15.67 -7.70
N GLY A 58 6.63 -14.34 -7.67
CA GLY A 58 7.72 -13.38 -7.86
C GLY A 58 8.78 -13.44 -6.77
N SER A 59 8.35 -13.46 -5.50
CA SER A 59 9.28 -13.53 -4.36
C SER A 59 10.03 -14.87 -4.28
N MET A 60 9.39 -15.99 -4.60
CA MET A 60 10.06 -17.29 -4.69
C MET A 60 11.09 -17.33 -5.82
N ALA A 61 10.77 -16.77 -6.99
CA ALA A 61 11.73 -16.69 -8.09
C ALA A 61 13.01 -15.95 -7.68
N ILE A 62 12.87 -14.82 -6.97
CA ILE A 62 13.99 -14.07 -6.41
C ILE A 62 14.75 -14.90 -5.37
N GLY A 63 14.03 -15.45 -4.39
CA GLY A 63 14.63 -16.19 -3.27
C GLY A 63 15.30 -17.51 -3.65
N MET A 64 14.91 -18.13 -4.77
CA MET A 64 15.57 -19.33 -5.31
C MET A 64 16.78 -19.01 -6.19
N THR A 65 16.83 -17.81 -6.78
CA THR A 65 17.87 -17.43 -7.74
C THR A 65 19.03 -16.68 -7.08
N VAL A 66 18.74 -15.86 -6.06
CA VAL A 66 19.74 -14.97 -5.45
C VAL A 66 20.13 -15.46 -4.05
N PRO A 67 21.44 -15.61 -3.74
CA PRO A 67 21.92 -15.90 -2.40
C PRO A 67 21.42 -14.88 -1.38
N LYS A 68 21.11 -15.33 -0.16
CA LYS A 68 20.48 -14.48 0.88
C LYS A 68 21.27 -13.20 1.20
N ASP A 69 22.59 -13.24 1.09
CA ASP A 69 23.52 -12.15 1.33
C ASP A 69 23.51 -11.07 0.23
N GLN A 70 22.92 -11.36 -0.94
CA GLN A 70 22.92 -10.48 -2.11
C GLN A 70 21.52 -9.95 -2.45
N ILE A 71 20.50 -10.27 -1.64
CA ILE A 71 19.14 -9.74 -1.82
C ILE A 71 19.12 -8.30 -1.33
N GLN A 72 19.10 -7.37 -2.28
CA GLN A 72 18.89 -5.94 -2.03
C GLN A 72 17.40 -5.60 -2.13
N ASN A 73 16.88 -4.76 -1.24
CA ASN A 73 15.46 -4.44 -1.19
C ASN A 73 15.06 -3.45 -2.29
N SER A 74 15.90 -2.45 -2.58
CA SER A 74 15.59 -1.43 -3.60
C SER A 74 15.81 -1.88 -5.04
N THR A 75 16.77 -2.76 -5.28
CA THR A 75 17.30 -3.12 -6.61
C THR A 75 17.22 -4.61 -6.91
N GLY A 76 16.70 -5.41 -5.96
CA GLY A 76 16.69 -6.86 -6.00
C GLY A 76 16.07 -7.42 -7.29
N PHE A 77 14.94 -6.88 -7.74
CA PHE A 77 14.29 -7.35 -8.96
C PHE A 77 15.20 -7.28 -10.20
N VAL A 78 15.79 -6.10 -10.46
CA VAL A 78 16.66 -5.87 -11.62
C VAL A 78 17.91 -6.74 -11.53
N TYR A 79 18.48 -6.84 -10.33
CA TYR A 79 19.63 -7.70 -10.05
C TYR A 79 19.35 -9.19 -10.31
N THR A 80 18.24 -9.72 -9.78
CA THR A 80 17.80 -11.10 -10.00
C THR A 80 17.63 -11.38 -11.48
N TYR A 81 17.00 -10.47 -12.22
CA TYR A 81 16.76 -10.64 -13.64
C TYR A 81 18.08 -10.75 -14.43
N GLY A 82 19.05 -9.89 -14.14
CA GLY A 82 20.40 -9.99 -14.72
C GLY A 82 21.08 -11.32 -14.42
N LYS A 83 21.05 -11.77 -13.15
CA LYS A 83 21.62 -13.05 -12.73
C LYS A 83 20.97 -14.25 -13.44
N LEU A 84 19.64 -14.25 -13.57
CA LEU A 84 18.91 -15.31 -14.25
C LEU A 84 19.32 -15.39 -15.73
N LEU A 85 19.43 -14.25 -16.41
CA LEU A 85 19.81 -14.20 -17.82
C LEU A 85 21.25 -14.65 -18.06
N THR A 86 22.18 -14.26 -17.18
CA THR A 86 23.56 -14.75 -17.23
C THR A 86 23.61 -16.27 -17.04
N SER A 87 22.76 -16.84 -16.17
CA SER A 87 22.73 -18.29 -15.93
C SER A 87 22.33 -19.12 -17.16
N ILE A 88 21.56 -18.53 -18.08
CA ILE A 88 21.13 -19.16 -19.35
C ILE A 88 22.01 -18.78 -20.54
N GLY A 89 23.16 -18.15 -20.31
CA GLY A 89 24.15 -17.80 -21.35
C GLY A 89 23.85 -16.53 -22.15
N LEU A 90 22.88 -15.73 -21.73
CA LEU A 90 22.58 -14.42 -22.35
C LEU A 90 23.46 -13.30 -21.74
N PRO A 91 23.62 -12.16 -22.44
CA PRO A 91 24.36 -11.00 -21.92
C PRO A 91 23.57 -10.30 -20.80
N GLY A 92 23.59 -10.90 -19.60
CA GLY A 92 22.80 -10.46 -18.45
C GLY A 92 23.08 -9.02 -18.03
N ASP A 93 24.34 -8.54 -18.10
CA ASP A 93 24.69 -7.16 -17.73
C ASP A 93 24.03 -6.10 -18.62
N LEU A 94 23.88 -6.39 -19.92
CA LEU A 94 23.24 -5.48 -20.86
C LEU A 94 21.72 -5.52 -20.68
N LEU A 95 21.16 -6.73 -20.61
CA LEU A 95 19.71 -6.93 -20.48
C LEU A 95 19.19 -6.44 -19.13
N GLN A 96 19.97 -6.57 -18.06
CA GLN A 96 19.69 -5.99 -16.75
C GLN A 96 19.49 -4.47 -16.83
N LYS A 97 20.37 -3.75 -17.54
CA LYS A 97 20.26 -2.30 -17.71
C LYS A 97 19.00 -1.91 -18.49
N ILE A 98 18.69 -2.65 -19.56
CA ILE A 98 17.48 -2.43 -20.37
C ILE A 98 16.23 -2.60 -19.51
N VAL A 99 16.14 -3.68 -18.74
CA VAL A 99 15.01 -3.92 -17.82
C VAL A 99 14.95 -2.88 -16.72
N GLY A 100 16.09 -2.43 -16.19
CA GLY A 100 16.14 -1.32 -15.23
C GLY A 100 15.53 -0.03 -15.80
N ILE A 101 15.81 0.30 -17.05
CA ILE A 101 15.20 1.46 -17.73
C ILE A 101 13.70 1.26 -17.92
N MET A 102 13.26 0.08 -18.37
CA MET A 102 11.83 -0.22 -18.53
C MET A 102 11.07 -0.11 -17.21
N LEU A 103 11.66 -0.63 -16.12
CA LEU A 103 11.10 -0.52 -14.78
C LEU A 103 11.01 0.94 -14.32
N ALA A 104 12.06 1.73 -14.54
CA ALA A 104 12.06 3.15 -14.23
C ALA A 104 10.96 3.91 -14.98
N CYS A 105 10.77 3.63 -16.28
CA CYS A 105 9.67 4.21 -17.06
C CYS A 105 8.29 3.84 -16.49
N GLY A 106 8.11 2.58 -16.07
CA GLY A 106 6.88 2.11 -15.42
C GLY A 106 6.58 2.88 -14.12
N ILE A 107 7.58 3.02 -13.26
CA ILE A 107 7.47 3.75 -11.98
C ILE A 107 7.14 5.23 -12.23
N ILE A 108 7.78 5.88 -13.21
CA ILE A 108 7.48 7.28 -13.56
C ILE A 108 6.03 7.43 -14.05
N GLY A 109 5.56 6.50 -14.87
CA GLY A 109 4.16 6.47 -15.32
C GLY A 109 3.19 6.33 -14.15
N GLU A 110 3.51 5.46 -13.18
CA GLU A 110 2.70 5.26 -11.98
C GLU A 110 2.67 6.52 -11.11
N LEU A 111 3.81 7.16 -10.86
CA LEU A 111 3.91 8.41 -10.08
C LEU A 111 3.02 9.52 -10.64
N GLY A 112 2.87 9.61 -11.97
CA GLY A 112 1.97 10.57 -12.60
C GLY A 112 0.51 10.40 -12.15
N ASN A 113 0.05 9.15 -11.98
CA ASN A 113 -1.31 8.85 -11.55
C ASN A 113 -1.53 9.17 -10.07
N TRP A 114 -0.52 8.95 -9.23
CA TRP A 114 -0.55 9.25 -7.79
C TRP A 114 -0.56 10.74 -7.45
N ILE A 115 -0.15 11.60 -8.39
CA ILE A 115 -0.22 13.06 -8.23
C ILE A 115 -1.65 13.56 -8.48
N ALA A 116 -2.43 12.95 -9.38
CA ALA A 116 -3.77 13.45 -9.70
C ALA A 116 -4.86 12.86 -8.80
N GLY A 117 -4.84 11.54 -8.58
CA GLY A 117 -5.94 10.80 -7.95
C GLY A 117 -6.28 11.26 -6.52
N PRO A 118 -5.34 11.12 -5.55
CA PRO A 118 -5.59 11.49 -4.15
C PRO A 118 -5.95 12.96 -3.96
N ASN A 119 -5.37 13.85 -4.78
CA ASN A 119 -5.62 15.29 -4.71
C ASN A 119 -7.06 15.66 -5.08
N GLN A 120 -7.71 14.92 -5.98
CA GLN A 120 -9.13 15.10 -6.26
C GLN A 120 -10.01 14.69 -5.08
N GLY A 121 -9.68 13.58 -4.41
CA GLY A 121 -10.39 13.16 -3.19
C GLY A 121 -10.29 14.19 -2.06
N MET A 122 -9.08 14.72 -1.82
CA MET A 122 -8.87 15.79 -0.84
C MET A 122 -9.54 17.11 -1.24
N TYR A 123 -9.59 17.40 -2.55
CA TYR A 123 -10.26 18.59 -3.06
C TYR A 123 -11.78 18.56 -2.80
N GLU A 124 -12.44 17.44 -3.05
CA GLU A 124 -13.87 17.30 -2.73
C GLU A 124 -14.12 17.42 -1.22
N ALA A 125 -13.27 16.82 -0.37
CA ALA A 125 -13.33 17.03 1.07
C ALA A 125 -13.16 18.51 1.47
N ALA A 126 -12.28 19.25 0.78
CA ALA A 126 -12.11 20.68 1.01
C ALA A 126 -13.35 21.49 0.57
N ARG A 127 -14.04 21.08 -0.50
CA ARG A 127 -15.29 21.72 -0.96
C ARG A 127 -16.45 21.48 0.01
N GLU A 128 -16.50 20.32 0.63
CA GLU A 128 -17.49 20.00 1.67
C GLU A 128 -17.21 20.72 3.01
N GLY A 129 -16.10 21.45 3.12
CA GLY A 129 -15.78 22.28 4.28
C GLY A 129 -14.93 21.59 5.35
N TYR A 130 -14.39 20.39 5.08
CA TYR A 130 -13.49 19.68 6.01
C TYR A 130 -12.06 20.24 6.03
N MET A 131 -11.72 21.13 5.09
CA MET A 131 -10.43 21.84 5.06
C MET A 131 -10.64 23.35 4.91
N PRO A 132 -9.62 24.17 5.23
CA PRO A 132 -9.66 25.60 4.98
C PRO A 132 -10.06 25.92 3.53
N LYS A 133 -10.91 26.94 3.34
CA LYS A 133 -11.36 27.43 2.01
C LYS A 133 -10.22 27.76 1.05
N PHE A 134 -9.01 27.95 1.57
CA PHE A 134 -7.80 28.09 0.77
C PHE A 134 -7.52 26.85 -0.12
N PHE A 135 -7.74 25.64 0.37
CA PHE A 135 -7.49 24.38 -0.35
C PHE A 135 -8.63 23.99 -1.31
N ALA A 136 -9.83 24.54 -1.09
CA ALA A 136 -10.99 24.33 -1.97
C ALA A 136 -10.95 25.15 -3.27
N LYS A 137 -9.79 25.74 -3.65
CA LYS A 137 -9.63 26.53 -4.89
C LYS A 137 -8.86 25.74 -5.95
N THR A 138 -9.37 25.74 -7.17
CA THR A 138 -8.73 25.16 -8.35
C THR A 138 -8.15 26.22 -9.28
N THR A 139 -7.28 25.78 -10.18
CA THR A 139 -6.86 26.57 -11.34
C THR A 139 -7.97 26.63 -12.40
N LYS A 140 -7.76 27.45 -13.45
CA LYS A 140 -8.68 27.53 -14.60
C LYS A 140 -8.92 26.19 -15.31
N HIS A 141 -8.03 25.21 -15.12
CA HIS A 141 -8.13 23.87 -15.70
C HIS A 141 -8.70 22.83 -14.72
N GLY A 142 -9.29 23.25 -13.59
CA GLY A 142 -9.88 22.34 -12.62
C GLY A 142 -8.86 21.57 -11.76
N VAL A 143 -7.60 22.00 -11.75
CA VAL A 143 -6.52 21.32 -11.03
C VAL A 143 -6.38 21.91 -9.61
N PRO A 144 -6.45 21.12 -8.54
CA PRO A 144 -6.31 21.58 -7.15
C PRO A 144 -4.83 21.81 -6.78
N ILE A 145 -4.17 22.75 -7.45
CA ILE A 145 -2.71 22.97 -7.36
C ILE A 145 -2.19 23.20 -5.94
N ARG A 146 -3.02 23.78 -5.05
CA ARG A 146 -2.64 24.08 -3.68
C ARG A 146 -2.49 22.81 -2.84
N ILE A 147 -3.37 21.84 -3.06
CA ILE A 147 -3.30 20.53 -2.41
C ILE A 147 -2.11 19.75 -2.98
N MET A 148 -1.89 19.83 -4.30
CA MET A 148 -0.72 19.21 -4.94
C MET A 148 0.60 19.76 -4.37
N ILE A 149 0.72 21.09 -4.21
CA ILE A 149 1.91 21.70 -3.61
C ILE A 149 2.09 21.22 -2.18
N LEU A 150 1.02 21.19 -1.37
CA LEU A 150 1.09 20.70 0.00
C LEU A 150 1.57 19.24 0.08
N GLN A 151 0.95 18.35 -0.71
CA GLN A 151 1.34 16.94 -0.78
C GLN A 151 2.80 16.80 -1.21
N SER A 152 3.20 17.47 -2.29
CA SER A 152 4.57 17.43 -2.81
C SER A 152 5.57 17.96 -1.78
N SER A 153 5.27 19.05 -1.08
CA SER A 153 6.12 19.57 -0.01
C SER A 153 6.31 18.57 1.13
N ILE A 154 5.23 17.90 1.57
CA ILE A 154 5.31 16.86 2.61
C ILE A 154 6.18 15.69 2.13
N VAL A 155 5.98 15.20 0.91
CA VAL A 155 6.77 14.10 0.34
C VAL A 155 8.25 14.49 0.21
N THR A 156 8.55 15.70 -0.30
CA THR A 156 9.93 16.17 -0.43
C THR A 156 10.61 16.30 0.93
N ILE A 157 9.96 16.88 1.93
CA ILE A 157 10.53 17.00 3.29
C ILE A 157 10.80 15.62 3.89
N SER A 158 9.82 14.72 3.81
CA SER A 158 9.97 13.35 4.32
C SER A 158 11.10 12.59 3.60
N ALA A 159 11.19 12.72 2.27
CA ALA A 159 12.26 12.12 1.49
C ALA A 159 13.64 12.65 1.91
N LEU A 160 13.79 13.97 2.06
CA LEU A 160 15.04 14.58 2.52
C LEU A 160 15.42 14.07 3.92
N LEU A 161 14.48 14.06 4.87
CA LEU A 161 14.74 13.57 6.24
C LEU A 161 15.20 12.11 6.24
N ILE A 162 14.51 11.23 5.50
CA ILE A 162 14.88 9.82 5.41
C ILE A 162 16.24 9.66 4.72
N THR A 163 16.48 10.31 3.59
CA THR A 163 17.75 10.21 2.85
C THR A 163 18.93 10.73 3.67
N PHE A 164 18.82 11.89 4.33
CA PHE A 164 19.91 12.42 5.15
C PHE A 164 20.17 11.57 6.40
N THR A 165 19.13 10.98 7.00
CA THR A 165 19.29 10.08 8.15
C THR A 165 19.91 8.74 7.74
N SER A 166 19.56 8.24 6.56
CA SER A 166 20.01 6.95 6.04
C SER A 166 21.44 6.98 5.48
N GLY A 167 21.95 8.17 5.14
CA GLY A 167 23.25 8.33 4.50
C GLY A 167 23.32 7.58 3.18
N ALA A 168 24.34 6.74 3.01
CA ALA A 168 24.55 5.94 1.80
C ALA A 168 23.75 4.62 1.77
N ASN A 169 23.02 4.27 2.84
CA ASN A 169 22.34 2.99 2.95
C ASN A 169 20.93 3.05 2.33
N ALA A 170 20.85 2.79 1.01
CA ALA A 170 19.60 2.80 0.27
C ALA A 170 18.55 1.80 0.81
N ASP A 171 18.98 0.61 1.23
CA ASP A 171 18.08 -0.41 1.80
C ASP A 171 17.47 0.03 3.13
N PHE A 172 18.23 0.77 3.96
CA PHE A 172 17.71 1.33 5.20
C PHE A 172 16.67 2.42 4.91
N ALA A 173 16.98 3.34 3.98
CA ALA A 173 16.03 4.37 3.55
C ALA A 173 14.73 3.74 3.01
N PHE A 174 14.85 2.69 2.21
CA PHE A 174 13.73 1.95 1.66
C PHE A 174 12.87 1.29 2.75
N ASN A 175 13.49 0.56 3.68
CA ASN A 175 12.78 -0.11 4.77
C ASN A 175 12.07 0.89 5.70
N VAL A 176 12.71 2.00 6.04
CA VAL A 176 12.10 3.07 6.85
C VAL A 176 10.92 3.71 6.10
N SER A 177 11.06 3.97 4.80
CA SER A 177 9.98 4.52 3.98
C SER A 177 8.77 3.59 3.92
N LEU A 178 9.00 2.28 3.76
CA LEU A 178 7.95 1.27 3.81
C LEU A 178 7.28 1.23 5.18
N ALA A 179 8.05 1.20 6.27
CA ALA A 179 7.51 1.16 7.62
C ALA A 179 6.63 2.37 7.95
N VAL A 180 7.09 3.58 7.61
CA VAL A 180 6.32 4.82 7.81
C VAL A 180 5.03 4.81 7.00
N THR A 181 5.11 4.38 5.73
CA THR A 181 3.92 4.32 4.85
C THR A 181 2.91 3.30 5.36
N THR A 182 3.37 2.10 5.75
CA THR A 182 2.52 1.06 6.33
C THR A 182 1.87 1.54 7.62
N ALA A 183 2.62 2.17 8.52
CA ALA A 183 2.09 2.72 9.77
C ALA A 183 0.98 3.75 9.50
N GLN A 184 1.19 4.65 8.54
CA GLN A 184 0.19 5.65 8.15
C GLN A 184 -1.07 5.01 7.56
N CYS A 185 -0.92 4.01 6.68
CA CYS A 185 -2.05 3.25 6.15
C CYS A 185 -2.84 2.56 7.27
N LEU A 186 -2.16 1.83 8.16
CA LEU A 186 -2.79 1.12 9.27
C LEU A 186 -3.54 2.08 10.20
N MET A 187 -3.03 3.30 10.43
CA MET A 187 -3.73 4.32 11.22
C MET A 187 -5.08 4.70 10.60
N VAL A 188 -5.13 4.89 9.28
CA VAL A 188 -6.39 5.16 8.56
C VAL A 188 -7.34 3.96 8.67
N TYR A 189 -6.84 2.73 8.53
CA TYR A 189 -7.65 1.52 8.70
C TYR A 189 -8.21 1.38 10.12
N MET A 190 -7.45 1.73 11.16
CA MET A 190 -7.95 1.74 12.55
C MET A 190 -9.14 2.70 12.70
N ILE A 191 -9.01 3.93 12.19
CA ILE A 191 -10.09 4.93 12.22
C ILE A 191 -11.32 4.41 11.46
N MET A 192 -11.11 3.82 10.27
CA MET A 192 -12.19 3.28 9.45
C MET A 192 -12.92 2.10 10.12
N LEU A 193 -12.19 1.20 10.79
CA LEU A 193 -12.76 0.07 11.53
C LEU A 193 -13.54 0.54 12.76
N ILE A 194 -13.03 1.53 13.50
CA ILE A 194 -13.75 2.14 14.62
C ILE A 194 -15.04 2.81 14.12
N ALA A 195 -14.95 3.60 13.04
CA ALA A 195 -16.11 4.23 12.42
C ALA A 195 -17.15 3.20 11.97
N TYR A 196 -16.71 2.06 11.41
CA TYR A 196 -17.60 0.96 11.04
C TYR A 196 -18.31 0.35 12.25
N ILE A 197 -17.62 0.14 13.37
CA ILE A 197 -18.21 -0.37 14.62
C ILE A 197 -19.26 0.63 15.15
N VAL A 198 -18.95 1.93 15.14
CA VAL A 198 -19.88 2.99 15.55
C VAL A 198 -21.11 3.02 14.63
N LEU A 199 -20.91 2.94 13.31
CA LEU A 199 -21.98 2.89 12.31
C LEU A 199 -22.90 1.67 12.51
N LYS A 200 -22.35 0.53 12.92
CA LYS A 200 -23.15 -0.68 13.20
C LYS A 200 -23.89 -0.62 14.53
N ARG A 201 -23.35 0.05 15.55
CA ARG A 201 -23.98 0.15 16.88
C ARG A 201 -24.99 1.28 17.02
N ARG A 202 -24.73 2.45 16.42
CA ARG A 202 -25.52 3.68 16.64
C ARG A 202 -26.40 4.06 15.45
N HIS A 203 -26.13 3.50 14.27
CA HIS A 203 -26.75 3.92 13.02
C HIS A 203 -27.12 2.71 12.16
N GLU A 204 -27.67 1.68 12.79
CA GLU A 204 -28.11 0.49 12.07
C GLU A 204 -29.21 0.80 11.04
N ASP A 205 -30.06 1.79 11.36
CA ASP A 205 -31.25 2.20 10.60
C ASP A 205 -30.94 2.81 9.22
N TYR A 206 -29.69 3.18 8.93
CA TYR A 206 -29.33 3.70 7.61
C TYR A 206 -29.38 2.62 6.54
N HIS A 207 -30.06 2.93 5.43
CA HIS A 207 -30.14 2.05 4.27
C HIS A 207 -28.75 1.81 3.65
N ARG A 208 -28.44 0.54 3.35
CA ARG A 208 -27.14 0.11 2.82
C ARG A 208 -27.36 -0.75 1.58
N MET A 209 -26.64 -0.44 0.50
CA MET A 209 -26.66 -1.27 -0.72
C MET A 209 -25.92 -2.60 -0.52
N TYR A 210 -24.98 -2.65 0.43
CA TYR A 210 -24.16 -3.81 0.71
C TYR A 210 -24.11 -4.10 2.21
N TYR A 211 -24.30 -5.37 2.57
CA TYR A 211 -24.15 -5.89 3.93
C TYR A 211 -23.14 -7.03 3.92
N MET A 212 -22.10 -6.91 4.74
CA MET A 212 -21.09 -7.96 4.92
C MET A 212 -21.68 -9.22 5.56
N SER A 213 -22.49 -9.04 6.60
CA SER A 213 -23.28 -10.10 7.22
C SER A 213 -24.67 -9.57 7.52
N LYS A 214 -25.66 -10.47 7.53
CA LYS A 214 -27.03 -10.16 7.96
C LYS A 214 -27.09 -9.89 9.47
N ASN A 215 -26.18 -10.49 10.26
CA ASN A 215 -26.12 -10.30 11.70
C ASN A 215 -25.17 -9.14 12.08
N PRO A 216 -25.66 -8.08 12.74
CA PRO A 216 -24.84 -6.93 13.17
C PRO A 216 -23.72 -7.34 14.13
N ASN A 217 -24.02 -8.24 15.07
CA ASN A 217 -23.05 -8.72 16.06
C ASN A 217 -21.88 -9.46 15.39
N THR A 218 -22.14 -10.25 14.34
CA THR A 218 -21.10 -10.94 13.58
C THR A 218 -20.23 -9.93 12.83
N SER A 219 -20.82 -8.91 12.20
CA SER A 219 -20.07 -7.84 11.55
C SER A 219 -19.19 -7.05 12.53
N ILE A 220 -19.70 -6.76 13.73
CA ILE A 220 -18.94 -6.08 14.77
C ILE A 220 -17.80 -6.96 15.29
N ALA A 221 -18.04 -8.25 15.52
CA ALA A 221 -17.01 -9.19 15.97
C ALA A 221 -15.87 -9.30 14.96
N ILE A 222 -16.18 -9.39 13.66
CA ILE A 222 -15.16 -9.39 12.59
C ILE A 222 -14.39 -8.07 12.56
N ALA A 223 -15.08 -6.92 12.72
CA ALA A 223 -14.42 -5.62 12.74
C ALA A 223 -13.50 -5.44 13.96
N ILE A 224 -13.89 -5.93 15.14
CA ILE A 224 -13.03 -5.92 16.35
C ILE A 224 -11.82 -6.82 16.14
N PHE A 225 -12.02 -8.02 15.59
CA PHE A 225 -10.92 -8.94 15.28
C PHE A 225 -9.94 -8.32 14.29
N ALA A 226 -10.44 -7.70 13.21
CA ALA A 226 -9.63 -6.97 12.25
C ALA A 226 -8.89 -5.80 12.91
N LEU A 227 -9.55 -5.05 13.80
CA LEU A 227 -8.94 -3.93 14.53
C LEU A 227 -7.78 -4.40 15.41
N ILE A 228 -7.93 -5.52 16.13
CA ILE A 228 -6.85 -6.10 16.94
C ILE A 228 -5.66 -6.45 16.05
N ILE A 229 -5.89 -7.10 14.90
CA ILE A 229 -4.83 -7.42 13.94
C ILE A 229 -4.15 -6.14 13.43
N THR A 230 -4.92 -5.11 13.06
CA THR A 230 -4.38 -3.83 12.58
C THR A 230 -3.54 -3.13 13.65
N VAL A 231 -3.96 -3.16 14.92
CA VAL A 231 -3.21 -2.59 16.05
C VAL A 231 -1.90 -3.34 16.27
N ILE A 232 -1.94 -4.68 16.28
CA ILE A 232 -0.73 -5.49 16.40
C ILE A 232 0.22 -5.17 15.25
N ALA A 233 -0.27 -5.20 14.00
CA ALA A 233 0.46 -4.86 12.80
C ALA A 233 1.11 -3.47 12.88
N PHE A 234 0.40 -2.48 13.43
CA PHE A 234 0.92 -1.13 13.61
C PHE A 234 2.12 -1.11 14.56
N PHE A 235 2.08 -1.83 15.69
CA PHE A 235 3.24 -1.88 16.58
C PHE A 235 4.41 -2.68 16.00
N VAL A 236 4.13 -3.69 15.18
CA VAL A 236 5.16 -4.45 14.44
C VAL A 236 5.98 -3.54 13.52
N THR A 237 5.38 -2.51 12.90
CA THR A 237 6.12 -1.61 12.00
C THR A 237 7.21 -0.79 12.70
N PHE A 238 7.19 -0.69 14.03
CA PHE A 238 8.20 0.03 14.82
C PHE A 238 9.31 -0.87 15.37
N VAL A 239 9.18 -2.20 15.20
CA VAL A 239 10.27 -3.11 15.54
C VAL A 239 11.36 -2.96 14.49
N PRO A 240 12.62 -2.70 14.86
CA PRO A 240 13.71 -2.63 13.89
C PRO A 240 13.98 -4.01 13.26
N ALA A 241 14.24 -4.03 11.95
CA ALA A 241 14.62 -5.22 11.19
C ALA A 241 16.01 -5.73 11.59
#